data_AF-A0A7W7T8J2-F1
#
_entry.id   AF-A0A7W7T8J2-F1
#
_cell.length_a   1.000
_cell.length_b   1.000
_cell.length_c   1.000
_cell.angle_alpha   90.00
_cell.angle_beta   90.00
_cell.angle_gamma   90.00
#
_symmetry.space_group_name_H-M   'P 1'
#
loop_
_entity.id
_entity.type
_entity.pdbx_description
1 polymer ?
#
loop_
_entity_poly.entity_id
_entity_poly.type
_entity_poly.pdbx_seq_one_letter_code
_entity_poly.pdbx_strand_id
1 'polypeptide(L)'
;MRYEDLPYPGVHVPRTESENSPPDKSRYYASYLDMRDVKAPKGGGPYTCPCCGHPTLDARAEYDICNECGWEDDGQDDHDSAMVRGGPNGSLSLDDARADYIASGGVRGNHVPPA
;
A
#
# COMPACT_ATOMS: atom_id res chain seq x y z
N MET A 1 -22.70 10.75 33.63
CA MET A 1 -21.60 9.93 34.18
C MET A 1 -20.30 10.59 33.77
N ARG A 2 -19.50 11.07 34.73
CA ARG A 2 -18.21 11.74 34.49
C ARG A 2 -17.09 10.71 34.61
N TYR A 3 -16.01 10.91 33.86
CA TYR A 3 -14.90 9.97 33.66
C TYR A 3 -14.02 9.73 34.91
N GLU A 4 -14.43 10.23 36.08
CA GLU A 4 -13.63 10.32 37.32
C GLU A 4 -13.83 9.11 38.26
N ASP A 5 -14.75 8.19 37.92
CA ASP A 5 -15.17 7.08 38.80
C ASP A 5 -14.58 5.69 38.41
N LEU A 6 -13.50 5.61 37.64
CA LEU A 6 -12.87 4.31 37.30
C LEU A 6 -11.64 4.01 38.20
N PRO A 7 -11.58 2.82 38.85
CA PRO A 7 -10.58 2.49 39.85
C PRO A 7 -9.35 1.84 39.21
N TYR A 8 -8.29 2.61 38.94
CA TYR A 8 -6.95 2.03 38.74
C TYR A 8 -5.91 2.80 39.56
N PRO A 9 -5.10 2.10 40.39
CA PRO A 9 -4.16 2.75 41.29
C PRO A 9 -2.95 3.26 40.48
N GLY A 10 -2.71 4.57 40.59
CA GLY A 10 -1.59 5.24 39.94
C GLY A 10 -0.25 4.83 40.53
N VAL A 11 0.54 4.09 39.75
CA VAL A 11 2.00 4.14 39.87
C VAL A 11 2.49 5.43 39.22
N HIS A 12 2.93 6.38 40.03
CA HIS A 12 3.65 7.56 39.54
C HIS A 12 5.02 7.13 39.02
N VAL A 13 5.08 6.78 37.74
CA VAL A 13 6.35 6.73 37.00
C VAL A 13 6.71 8.18 36.64
N PRO A 14 7.92 8.68 36.94
CA PRO A 14 8.33 9.99 36.49
C PRO A 14 8.32 9.99 34.96
N ARG A 15 7.39 10.75 34.38
CA ARG A 15 7.19 10.88 32.94
C ARG A 15 8.43 11.55 32.35
N THR A 16 9.34 10.77 31.77
CA THR A 16 10.43 11.33 30.96
C THR A 16 9.82 11.95 29.71
N GLU A 17 10.29 13.14 29.32
CA GLU A 17 9.79 13.93 28.19
C GLU A 17 9.90 13.22 26.83
N SER A 18 10.49 12.02 26.78
CA SER A 18 10.64 11.19 25.59
C SER A 18 9.35 10.53 25.10
N GLU A 19 8.31 10.38 25.95
CA GLU A 19 7.11 9.61 25.60
C GLU A 19 5.98 10.44 24.95
N ASN A 20 6.20 11.75 24.71
CA ASN A 20 5.18 12.65 24.12
C ASN A 20 5.60 13.32 22.80
N SER A 21 6.69 12.87 22.18
CA SER A 21 6.86 13.21 20.77
C SER A 21 5.82 12.42 19.96
N PRO A 22 5.06 13.07 19.04
CA PRO A 22 4.40 12.33 17.97
C PRO A 22 5.43 11.37 17.35
N PRO A 23 5.06 10.16 16.91
CA PRO A 23 6.00 9.29 16.22
C PRO A 23 6.69 10.14 15.18
N ASP A 24 8.03 10.16 15.22
CA ASP A 24 8.84 11.04 14.40
C ASP A 24 8.41 10.88 12.95
N LYS A 25 7.55 11.80 12.50
CA LYS A 25 6.91 11.72 11.20
C LYS A 25 7.97 11.83 10.11
N SER A 26 9.18 12.33 10.43
CA SER A 26 10.28 12.40 9.48
C SER A 26 10.69 11.02 8.99
N ARG A 27 10.63 9.96 9.82
CA ARG A 27 10.91 8.59 9.38
C ARG A 27 9.84 8.06 8.44
N TYR A 28 8.56 8.34 8.73
CA TYR A 28 7.43 7.99 7.86
C TYR A 28 7.50 8.74 6.52
N TYR A 29 7.76 10.05 6.56
CA TYR A 29 7.90 10.87 5.35
C TYR A 29 9.16 10.50 4.56
N ALA A 30 10.28 10.19 5.20
CA ALA A 30 11.48 9.74 4.51
C ALA A 30 11.25 8.40 3.79
N SER A 31 10.61 7.42 4.44
CA SER A 31 10.22 6.18 3.77
C SER A 31 9.22 6.41 2.65
N TYR A 32 8.31 7.38 2.80
CA TYR A 32 7.32 7.70 1.77
C TYR A 32 7.94 8.38 0.55
N LEU A 33 8.90 9.28 0.75
CA LEU A 33 9.62 9.95 -0.34
C LEU A 33 10.62 9.03 -1.06
N ASP A 34 11.06 7.95 -0.39
CA ASP A 34 11.95 6.94 -0.97
C ASP A 34 11.18 5.84 -1.74
N MET A 35 9.84 5.80 -1.65
CA MET A 35 9.03 4.88 -2.44
C MET A 35 9.16 5.22 -3.92
N ARG A 36 9.83 4.31 -4.65
CA ARG A 36 10.00 4.42 -6.09
C ARG A 36 8.74 3.93 -6.79
N ASP A 37 8.05 4.82 -7.46
CA ASP A 37 6.91 4.45 -8.31
C ASP A 37 7.41 3.97 -9.68
N VAL A 38 6.79 2.90 -10.19
CA VAL A 38 6.93 2.47 -11.58
C VAL A 38 5.92 3.22 -12.44
N LYS A 39 6.41 4.06 -13.35
CA LYS A 39 5.58 4.99 -14.16
C LYS A 39 5.69 4.69 -15.65
N ALA A 40 4.60 4.93 -16.38
CA ALA A 40 4.57 4.84 -17.82
C ALA A 40 3.40 5.67 -18.37
N PRO A 41 3.59 6.39 -19.48
CA PRO A 41 2.60 7.33 -19.97
C PRO A 41 1.39 6.63 -20.59
N LYS A 42 0.26 7.34 -20.55
CA LYS A 42 -0.97 6.97 -21.25
C LYS A 42 -0.73 6.76 -22.75
N GLY A 43 -1.37 5.76 -23.34
CA GLY A 43 -1.27 5.47 -24.79
C GLY A 43 0.01 4.73 -25.21
N GLY A 44 0.88 4.36 -24.27
CA GLY A 44 1.98 3.41 -24.52
C GLY A 44 1.65 1.96 -24.13
N GLY A 45 0.43 1.72 -23.65
CA GLY A 45 -0.05 0.41 -23.20
C GLY A 45 -0.70 -0.46 -24.31
N PRO A 46 -1.40 -1.54 -23.91
CA PRO A 46 -1.80 -1.85 -22.54
C PRO A 46 -0.63 -2.38 -21.69
N TYR A 47 -0.44 -1.82 -20.50
CA TYR A 47 0.54 -2.28 -19.51
C TYR A 47 -0.07 -3.36 -18.62
N THR A 48 0.76 -4.28 -18.15
CA THR A 48 0.32 -5.35 -17.26
C THR A 48 0.09 -4.81 -15.85
N CYS A 49 -1.04 -5.22 -15.26
CA CYS A 49 -1.33 -4.94 -13.86
C CYS A 49 -0.32 -5.69 -12.96
N PRO A 50 0.32 -5.02 -11.99
CA PRO A 50 1.31 -5.67 -11.11
C PRO A 50 0.71 -6.76 -10.22
N CYS A 51 -0.62 -6.73 -9.98
CA CYS A 51 -1.34 -7.76 -9.24
C CYS A 51 -1.59 -8.98 -10.13
N CYS A 52 -2.54 -8.90 -11.07
CA CYS A 52 -2.96 -10.07 -11.84
C CYS A 52 -2.09 -10.38 -13.06
N GLY A 53 -1.21 -9.47 -13.52
CA GLY A 53 -0.34 -9.67 -14.68
C GLY A 53 -1.03 -9.55 -16.04
N HIS A 54 -2.33 -9.23 -16.09
CA HIS A 54 -3.07 -9.03 -17.35
C HIS A 54 -2.91 -7.60 -17.88
N PRO A 55 -2.89 -7.38 -19.21
CA PRO A 55 -2.68 -6.07 -19.83
C PRO A 55 -3.97 -5.23 -19.79
N THR A 56 -4.21 -4.57 -18.65
CA THR A 56 -5.48 -3.86 -18.37
C THR A 56 -5.32 -2.35 -18.19
N LEU A 57 -4.09 -1.84 -18.07
CA LEU A 57 -3.82 -0.45 -17.72
C LEU A 57 -3.37 0.36 -18.94
N ASP A 58 -3.90 1.57 -19.12
CA ASP A 58 -3.51 2.47 -20.23
C ASP A 58 -2.27 3.31 -19.87
N ALA A 59 -2.02 3.52 -18.58
CA ALA A 59 -0.84 4.18 -18.01
C ALA A 59 -0.34 3.41 -16.77
N ARG A 60 0.82 3.78 -16.21
CA ARG A 60 1.28 3.29 -14.90
C ARG A 60 1.43 4.42 -13.89
N ALA A 61 1.04 4.17 -12.65
CA ALA A 61 1.00 5.11 -11.51
C ALA A 61 0.05 6.30 -11.69
N GLU A 62 -1.07 6.09 -12.41
CA GLU A 62 -2.13 7.09 -12.61
C GLU A 62 -3.42 6.75 -11.84
N TYR A 63 -3.34 5.83 -10.87
CA TYR A 63 -4.46 5.39 -10.02
C TYR A 63 -5.60 4.71 -10.81
N ASP A 64 -5.28 4.12 -11.96
CA ASP A 64 -6.24 3.31 -12.72
C ASP A 64 -6.54 2.01 -11.96
N ILE A 65 -7.82 1.64 -11.87
CA ILE A 65 -8.26 0.39 -11.27
C ILE A 65 -8.29 -0.71 -12.33
N CYS A 66 -7.55 -1.79 -12.09
CA CYS A 66 -7.53 -2.95 -12.97
C CYS A 66 -8.93 -3.59 -13.04
N ASN A 67 -9.52 -3.64 -14.22
CA ASN A 67 -10.86 -4.21 -14.45
C ASN A 67 -10.93 -5.74 -14.31
N GLU A 68 -9.78 -6.42 -14.19
CA GLU A 68 -9.69 -7.87 -14.01
C GLU A 68 -9.62 -8.28 -12.54
N CYS A 69 -8.81 -7.59 -11.72
CA CYS A 69 -8.58 -7.98 -10.32
C CYS A 69 -8.96 -6.90 -9.29
N GLY A 70 -9.34 -5.70 -9.72
CA GLY A 70 -9.74 -4.61 -8.84
C GLY A 70 -8.59 -3.86 -8.14
N TRP A 71 -7.33 -4.23 -8.38
CA TRP A 71 -6.17 -3.52 -7.84
C TRP A 71 -6.03 -2.12 -8.45
N GLU A 72 -5.83 -1.08 -7.62
CA GLU A 72 -5.48 0.27 -8.07
C GLU A 72 -3.97 0.38 -8.30
N ASP A 73 -3.57 0.83 -9.49
CA ASP A 73 -2.17 1.05 -9.82
C ASP A 73 -1.66 2.41 -9.32
N ASP A 74 -1.19 2.41 -8.07
CA ASP A 74 -0.55 3.55 -7.38
C ASP A 74 0.97 3.64 -7.64
N GLY A 75 1.49 2.85 -8.58
CA GLY A 75 2.90 2.77 -8.93
C GLY A 75 3.70 1.70 -8.17
N GLN A 76 3.06 0.93 -7.28
CA GLN A 76 3.68 -0.24 -6.63
C GLN A 76 4.07 -1.32 -7.64
N ASP A 77 5.19 -2.00 -7.39
CA ASP A 77 5.63 -3.12 -8.23
C ASP A 77 6.47 -4.13 -7.41
N ASP A 78 7.19 -5.03 -8.08
CA ASP A 78 7.92 -6.13 -7.42
C ASP A 78 8.96 -5.69 -6.38
N HIS A 79 9.58 -4.51 -6.53
CA HIS A 79 10.62 -4.05 -5.59
C HIS A 79 10.07 -3.69 -4.21
N ASP A 80 8.77 -3.45 -4.10
CA ASP A 80 8.11 -3.07 -2.85
C ASP A 80 6.77 -3.79 -2.63
N SER A 81 6.59 -4.97 -3.24
CA SER A 81 5.31 -5.71 -3.25
C SER A 81 4.79 -6.10 -1.87
N ALA A 82 5.69 -6.31 -0.91
CA ALA A 82 5.34 -6.67 0.48
C ALA A 82 4.91 -5.47 1.34
N MET A 83 5.02 -4.23 0.83
CA MET A 83 4.60 -3.04 1.55
C MET A 83 3.10 -2.81 1.42
N VAL A 84 2.44 -2.40 2.50
CA VAL A 84 1.06 -1.91 2.45
C VAL A 84 1.11 -0.40 2.19
N ARG A 85 0.77 0.02 0.98
CA ARG A 85 0.73 1.45 0.61
C ARG A 85 -0.56 2.16 1.03
N GLY A 86 -1.62 1.40 1.32
CA GLY A 86 -2.89 1.95 1.80
C GLY A 86 -3.85 2.35 0.67
N GLY A 87 -4.56 3.46 0.87
CA GLY A 87 -5.46 4.02 -0.14
C GLY A 87 -6.63 3.09 -0.50
N PRO A 88 -7.10 3.12 -1.76
CA PRO A 88 -8.13 2.22 -2.28
C PRO A 88 -7.78 0.73 -2.21
N ASN A 89 -6.48 0.37 -2.17
CA ASN A 89 -6.01 -1.00 -1.94
C ASN A 89 -6.14 -1.45 -0.46
N GLY A 90 -6.52 -0.54 0.44
CA GLY A 90 -6.88 -0.86 1.82
C GLY A 90 -5.68 -1.31 2.66
N SER A 91 -5.84 -2.42 3.40
CA SER A 91 -4.77 -2.98 4.24
C SER A 91 -3.96 -4.08 3.56
N LEU A 92 -4.13 -4.27 2.25
CA LEU A 92 -3.45 -5.32 1.49
C LEU A 92 -2.11 -4.81 0.96
N SER A 93 -1.10 -5.68 1.02
CA SER A 93 0.08 -5.53 0.18
C SER A 93 -0.22 -6.06 -1.23
N LEU A 94 0.66 -5.75 -2.18
CA LEU A 94 0.55 -6.30 -3.53
C LEU A 94 0.69 -7.84 -3.52
N ASP A 95 1.51 -8.39 -2.63
CA ASP A 95 1.64 -9.85 -2.47
C ASP A 95 0.37 -10.49 -1.89
N ASP A 96 -0.31 -9.83 -0.95
CA ASP A 96 -1.61 -10.30 -0.46
C ASP A 96 -2.66 -10.28 -1.57
N ALA A 97 -2.73 -9.20 -2.36
CA ALA A 97 -3.67 -9.09 -3.47
C ALA A 97 -3.42 -10.13 -4.57
N ARG A 98 -2.15 -10.45 -4.85
CA ARG A 98 -1.77 -11.54 -5.77
C ARG A 98 -2.27 -12.89 -5.27
N ALA A 99 -2.12 -13.16 -3.98
CA ALA A 99 -2.59 -14.38 -3.36
C ALA A 99 -4.13 -14.47 -3.37
N ASP A 100 -4.81 -13.38 -3.04
CA ASP A 100 -6.28 -13.29 -3.03
C ASP A 100 -6.86 -13.51 -4.43
N TYR A 101 -6.27 -12.91 -5.46
CA TYR A 101 -6.69 -13.11 -6.85
C TYR A 101 -6.58 -14.59 -7.27
N ILE A 102 -5.51 -15.29 -6.88
CA ILE A 102 -5.37 -16.73 -7.13
C ILE A 102 -6.39 -17.53 -6.31
N ALA A 103 -6.57 -17.20 -5.03
CA ALA A 103 -7.50 -17.88 -4.14
C ALA A 103 -8.96 -17.75 -4.60
N SER A 104 -9.31 -16.64 -5.25
CA SER A 104 -10.62 -16.43 -5.89
C SER A 104 -10.80 -17.17 -7.22
N GLY A 105 -9.78 -17.92 -7.68
CA GLY A 105 -9.81 -18.69 -8.93
C GLY A 105 -9.21 -17.97 -10.14
N GLY A 106 -8.60 -16.80 -9.95
CA GLY A 106 -7.87 -16.08 -10.99
C GLY A 106 -6.59 -16.80 -11.39
N VAL A 107 -6.17 -16.61 -12.65
CA VAL A 107 -4.90 -17.12 -13.17
C VAL A 107 -4.03 -15.93 -13.53
N ARG A 108 -2.86 -15.81 -12.89
CA ARG A 108 -1.96 -14.69 -13.15
C ARG A 108 -1.41 -14.74 -14.57
N GLY A 109 -1.47 -13.60 -15.26
CA GLY A 109 -0.74 -13.35 -16.50
C GLY A 109 0.75 -13.09 -16.23
N ASN A 110 1.51 -12.91 -17.31
CA ASN A 110 2.92 -12.54 -17.22
C ASN A 110 3.06 -11.03 -17.00
N HIS A 111 3.31 -10.61 -15.76
CA HIS A 111 3.61 -9.20 -15.46
C HIS A 111 4.98 -8.80 -16.01
N VAL A 112 5.03 -7.69 -16.74
CA VAL A 112 6.26 -7.10 -17.27
C VAL A 112 6.23 -5.60 -16.97
N PRO A 113 7.05 -5.11 -16.03
CA PRO A 113 7.17 -3.68 -15.78
C PRO A 113 7.62 -2.92 -17.04
N PRO A 114 7.15 -1.68 -17.26
CA PRO A 114 7.66 -0.80 -18.31
C PRO A 114 9.16 -0.53 -18.13
N ALA A 115 9.84 -0.25 -19.24
CA ALA A 115 11.28 0.02 -19.28
C ALA A 115 11.68 1.37 -18.67
#